data_AF-A0A8T1T0T0-F1
#
_entry.id   AF-A0A8T1T0T0-F1
#
_cell.length_a   1.000
_cell.length_b   1.000
_cell.length_c   1.000
_cell.angle_alpha   90.00
_cell.angle_beta   90.00
_cell.angle_gamma   90.00
#
_symmetry.space_group_name_H-M   'P 1'
#
loop_
_entity.id
_entity.type
_entity.pdbx_description
1 polymer ?
#
loop_
_entity_poly.entity_id
_entity_poly.type
_entity_poly.pdbx_seq_one_letter_code
_entity_poly.pdbx_strand_id
1 'polypeptide(L)'
;MGGICSKHRKFRDKEVSLNTGLITLQKYGQYLPPRILHITLAHELGHSLGAPHDESEECARFSFDTTHGNYLMFSYATDGWQYNNDKFSPCSIEYIGNILRDKKDRCFVDTDRPICGNQIVDPGEECDVGNNDSDPCCYAAKEPNGIRCRLKPGVQCR
;
A
#
# COMPACT_ATOMS: atom_id res chain seq x y z
N MET A 1 -16.63 8.42 8.94
CA MET A 1 -15.58 8.26 7.92
C MET A 1 -14.71 7.06 8.26
N GLY A 2 -14.33 6.27 7.26
CA GLY A 2 -13.42 5.13 7.38
C GLY A 2 -11.95 5.53 7.22
N GLY A 3 -11.18 4.70 6.53
CA GLY A 3 -9.75 4.88 6.25
C GLY A 3 -8.85 4.31 7.33
N ILE A 4 -7.59 4.77 7.34
CA ILE A 4 -6.56 4.28 8.27
C ILE A 4 -7.02 4.30 9.74
N CYS A 5 -6.54 3.31 10.51
CA CYS A 5 -6.81 3.14 11.93
C CYS A 5 -8.31 3.14 12.33
N SER A 6 -9.22 2.82 11.41
CA SER A 6 -10.63 2.67 11.74
C SER A 6 -10.87 1.36 12.50
N LYS A 7 -11.47 1.46 13.69
CA LYS A 7 -11.84 0.28 14.50
C LYS A 7 -13.09 -0.40 13.98
N HIS A 8 -13.20 -1.69 14.25
CA HIS A 8 -14.42 -2.48 14.07
C HIS A 8 -15.60 -1.82 14.78
N ARG A 9 -16.74 -1.71 14.11
CA ARG A 9 -17.95 -1.09 14.69
C ARG A 9 -19.21 -1.64 14.05
N LYS A 10 -20.33 -1.50 14.76
CA LYS A 10 -21.67 -1.79 14.22
C LYS A 10 -22.17 -0.59 13.41
N PHE A 11 -22.55 -0.82 12.15
CA PHE A 11 -23.15 0.17 11.26
C PHE A 11 -24.37 -0.44 10.56
N ARG A 12 -25.56 0.15 10.76
CA ARG A 12 -26.84 -0.35 10.22
C ARG A 12 -27.04 -1.85 10.46
N ASP A 13 -26.86 -2.26 11.73
CA ASP A 13 -26.96 -3.64 12.20
C ASP A 13 -25.97 -4.67 11.64
N LYS A 14 -24.98 -4.22 10.89
CA LYS A 14 -23.86 -5.06 10.44
C LYS A 14 -22.58 -4.66 11.14
N GLU A 15 -21.80 -5.67 11.49
CA GLU A 15 -20.44 -5.46 11.94
C GLU A 15 -19.54 -5.13 10.74
N VAL A 16 -18.82 -4.01 10.81
CA VAL A 16 -18.00 -3.51 9.71
C VAL A 16 -16.65 -2.97 10.17
N SER A 17 -15.65 -3.15 9.32
CA SER A 17 -14.32 -2.53 9.41
C SER A 17 -14.11 -1.68 8.15
N LEU A 18 -13.96 -0.37 8.36
CA LEU A 18 -13.89 0.62 7.27
C LEU A 18 -12.45 1.06 6.96
N ASN A 19 -11.47 0.31 7.45
CA ASN A 19 -10.05 0.37 7.09
C ASN A 19 -9.72 -0.67 5.99
N THR A 20 -10.66 -0.88 5.07
CA THR A 20 -10.59 -1.87 4.00
C THR A 20 -10.61 -1.18 2.64
N GLY A 21 -9.96 -1.79 1.65
CA GLY A 21 -9.93 -1.35 0.27
C GLY A 21 -9.96 -2.55 -0.67
N LEU A 22 -10.35 -2.32 -1.93
CA LEU A 22 -10.42 -3.36 -2.95
C LEU A 22 -9.88 -2.81 -4.26
N ILE A 23 -9.01 -3.58 -4.91
CA ILE A 23 -8.61 -3.36 -6.30
C ILE A 23 -8.91 -4.62 -7.12
N THR A 24 -9.12 -4.45 -8.43
CA THR A 24 -9.23 -5.56 -9.38
C THR A 24 -7.99 -5.62 -10.26
N LEU A 25 -7.54 -6.83 -10.57
CA LEU A 25 -6.44 -7.05 -11.51
C LEU A 25 -6.90 -7.06 -12.97
N GLN A 26 -8.22 -7.07 -13.20
CA GLN A 26 -8.82 -7.26 -14.52
C GLN A 26 -9.85 -6.16 -14.82
N LYS A 27 -9.84 -5.67 -16.06
CA LYS A 27 -10.82 -4.72 -16.60
C LYS A 27 -11.23 -5.16 -18.01
N TYR A 28 -12.54 -5.16 -18.29
CA TYR A 28 -13.10 -5.61 -19.59
C TYR A 28 -12.59 -6.99 -20.04
N GLY A 29 -12.43 -7.92 -19.11
CA GLY A 29 -11.93 -9.27 -19.41
C GLY A 29 -10.41 -9.39 -19.61
N GLN A 30 -9.65 -8.29 -19.52
CA GLN A 30 -8.19 -8.30 -19.69
C GLN A 30 -7.46 -7.95 -18.40
N TYR A 31 -6.33 -8.62 -18.15
CA TYR A 31 -5.45 -8.29 -17.04
C TYR A 31 -4.76 -6.94 -17.28
N LEU A 32 -4.73 -6.10 -16.25
CA LEU A 32 -4.07 -4.81 -16.30
C LEU A 32 -2.54 -4.98 -16.15
N PRO A 33 -1.73 -4.13 -16.81
CA PRO A 33 -0.29 -4.12 -16.60
C PRO A 33 0.09 -3.79 -15.14
N PRO A 34 1.19 -4.35 -14.58
CA PRO A 34 1.63 -4.09 -13.22
C PRO A 34 1.73 -2.61 -12.85
N ARG A 35 2.19 -1.77 -13.79
CA ARG A 35 2.25 -0.32 -13.60
C ARG A 35 0.90 0.31 -13.26
N ILE A 36 -0.15 -0.06 -14.00
CA ILE A 36 -1.51 0.44 -13.75
C ILE A 36 -2.03 -0.08 -12.40
N LEU A 37 -1.73 -1.34 -12.07
CA LEU A 37 -2.12 -1.92 -10.78
C LEU A 37 -1.51 -1.18 -9.60
N HIS A 38 -0.22 -0.83 -9.67
CA HIS A 38 0.45 -0.06 -8.62
C HIS A 38 -0.15 1.34 -8.46
N ILE A 39 -0.46 2.02 -9.56
CA ILE A 39 -1.10 3.35 -9.53
C ILE A 39 -2.51 3.26 -8.94
N THR A 40 -3.32 2.29 -9.37
CA THR A 40 -4.66 2.08 -8.80
C THR A 40 -4.58 1.73 -7.31
N LEU A 41 -3.65 0.87 -6.91
CA LEU A 41 -3.44 0.56 -5.49
C LEU A 41 -3.06 1.82 -4.69
N ALA A 42 -2.14 2.63 -5.21
CA ALA A 42 -1.73 3.88 -4.57
C ALA A 42 -2.89 4.88 -4.47
N HIS A 43 -3.75 4.96 -5.48
CA HIS A 43 -4.96 5.78 -5.48
C HIS A 43 -5.93 5.39 -4.35
N GLU A 44 -6.27 4.09 -4.24
CA GLU A 44 -7.16 3.60 -3.18
C GLU A 44 -6.55 3.75 -1.76
N LEU A 45 -5.22 3.61 -1.65
CA LEU A 45 -4.51 3.92 -0.42
C LEU A 45 -4.54 5.42 -0.10
N GLY A 46 -4.47 6.29 -1.11
CA GLY A 46 -4.65 7.74 -0.98
C GLY A 46 -6.02 8.09 -0.37
N HIS A 47 -7.09 7.44 -0.84
CA HIS A 47 -8.42 7.54 -0.21
C HIS A 47 -8.44 7.02 1.23
N SER A 48 -7.74 5.92 1.51
CA SER A 48 -7.63 5.37 2.87
C SER A 48 -6.90 6.35 3.81
N LEU A 49 -5.96 7.13 3.29
CA LEU A 49 -5.27 8.24 3.96
C LEU A 49 -6.09 9.54 3.97
N GLY A 50 -7.26 9.55 3.33
CA GLY A 50 -8.25 10.62 3.39
C GLY A 50 -8.11 11.72 2.34
N ALA A 51 -7.30 11.52 1.29
CA ALA A 51 -7.32 12.40 0.13
C ALA A 51 -8.63 12.21 -0.65
N PRO A 52 -9.39 13.29 -0.94
CA PRO A 52 -10.45 13.25 -1.95
C PRO A 52 -9.83 13.23 -3.36
N HIS A 53 -10.66 13.13 -4.39
CA HIS A 53 -10.18 13.32 -5.75
C HIS A 53 -9.68 14.76 -5.99
N ASP A 54 -8.69 14.90 -6.86
CA ASP A 54 -8.17 16.19 -7.34
C ASP A 54 -9.12 16.79 -8.40
N GLU A 55 -10.22 17.40 -7.96
CA GLU A 55 -11.27 17.93 -8.85
C GLU A 55 -11.21 19.45 -9.09
N SER A 56 -10.53 20.21 -8.23
CA SER A 56 -10.39 21.67 -8.40
C SER A 56 -9.18 22.04 -9.25
N GLU A 57 -9.26 23.16 -9.97
CA GLU A 57 -8.16 23.69 -10.79
C GLU A 57 -6.87 23.92 -9.98
N GLU A 58 -7.02 24.24 -8.69
CA GLU A 58 -5.94 24.44 -7.73
C GLU A 58 -5.19 23.12 -7.43
N CYS A 59 -5.91 22.00 -7.39
CA CYS A 59 -5.37 20.68 -7.03
C CYS A 59 -4.88 19.91 -8.26
N ALA A 60 -5.64 19.96 -9.34
CA ALA A 60 -5.24 19.53 -10.65
C ALA A 60 -5.76 20.58 -11.61
N ARG A 61 -4.85 21.28 -12.32
CA ARG A 61 -5.25 22.05 -13.51
C ARG A 61 -6.09 21.09 -14.34
N PHE A 62 -7.39 21.35 -14.44
CA PHE A 62 -8.39 20.42 -14.99
C PHE A 62 -8.23 20.31 -16.51
N SER A 63 -7.03 19.94 -16.92
CA SER A 63 -6.57 19.93 -18.29
C SER A 63 -6.33 18.48 -18.63
N PHE A 64 -7.11 17.99 -19.59
CA PHE A 64 -6.80 16.75 -20.29
C PHE A 64 -5.47 16.86 -21.07
N ASP A 65 -4.95 18.08 -21.22
CA ASP A 65 -3.66 18.40 -21.81
C ASP A 65 -2.71 18.94 -20.72
N THR A 66 -2.04 18.03 -20.03
CA THR A 66 -0.94 18.37 -19.12
C THR A 66 0.35 17.85 -19.73
N THR A 67 1.40 18.68 -19.70
CA THR A 67 2.74 18.26 -20.15
C THR A 67 3.36 17.18 -19.27
N HIS A 68 2.81 16.93 -18.08
CA HIS A 68 3.36 16.04 -17.06
C HIS A 68 2.33 15.05 -16.48
N GLY A 69 1.11 15.02 -17.00
CA GLY A 69 0.02 14.18 -16.51
C GLY A 69 -0.69 14.72 -15.27
N ASN A 70 -1.79 14.06 -14.94
CA ASN A 70 -2.52 14.27 -13.70
C ASN A 70 -1.85 13.57 -12.51
N TYR A 71 -2.18 14.00 -11.30
CA TYR A 71 -1.70 13.40 -10.06
C TYR A 71 -2.45 12.11 -9.70
N LEU A 72 -1.92 11.37 -8.71
CA LEU A 72 -2.44 10.08 -8.25
C LEU A 72 -3.94 10.09 -7.93
N MET A 73 -4.47 11.17 -7.35
CA MET A 73 -5.87 11.25 -6.92
C MET A 73 -6.80 11.83 -7.99
N PHE A 74 -6.38 11.87 -9.24
CA PHE A 74 -7.28 12.24 -10.33
C PHE A 74 -8.45 11.26 -10.46
N SER A 75 -9.67 11.77 -10.64
CA SER A 75 -10.90 10.97 -10.61
C SER A 75 -11.13 10.10 -11.86
N TYR A 76 -10.29 10.25 -12.89
CA TYR A 76 -10.39 9.49 -14.14
C TYR A 76 -9.16 8.63 -14.40
N ALA A 77 -9.35 7.60 -15.23
CA ALA A 77 -8.28 6.69 -15.62
C ALA A 77 -7.11 7.43 -16.29
N THR A 78 -5.90 7.08 -15.87
CA THR A 78 -4.64 7.56 -16.45
C THR A 78 -3.96 6.46 -17.25
N ASP A 79 -3.12 6.84 -18.21
CA ASP A 79 -2.19 5.93 -18.89
C ASP A 79 -1.05 5.48 -17.95
N GLY A 80 -0.82 6.20 -16.86
CA GLY A 80 0.09 5.83 -15.78
C GLY A 80 1.57 6.05 -16.07
N TRP A 81 1.94 6.63 -17.21
CA TRP A 81 3.34 6.79 -17.63
C TRP A 81 3.87 8.21 -17.45
N GLN A 82 3.01 9.14 -17.05
CA GLN A 82 3.37 10.54 -16.96
C GLN A 82 3.96 10.86 -15.58
N TYR A 83 4.80 11.89 -15.54
CA TYR A 83 5.61 12.25 -14.38
C TYR A 83 4.81 12.43 -13.08
N ASN A 84 3.61 13.00 -13.15
CA ASN A 84 2.77 13.25 -11.98
C ASN A 84 1.98 12.02 -11.51
N ASN A 85 1.89 10.95 -12.31
CA ASN A 85 1.13 9.77 -11.95
C ASN A 85 1.72 8.98 -10.77
N ASP A 86 2.95 9.30 -10.36
CA ASP A 86 3.61 8.75 -9.16
C ASP A 86 3.54 9.68 -7.95
N LYS A 87 2.78 10.78 -8.04
CA LYS A 87 2.79 11.86 -7.04
C LYS A 87 1.40 12.21 -6.58
N PHE A 88 1.29 12.55 -5.30
CA PHE A 88 0.14 13.27 -4.80
C PHE A 88 0.23 14.74 -5.19
N SER A 89 -0.93 15.34 -5.49
CA SER A 89 -1.03 16.80 -5.66
C SER A 89 -0.76 17.51 -4.33
N PRO A 90 -0.50 18.83 -4.35
CA PRO A 90 -0.40 19.63 -3.13
C PRO A 90 -1.65 19.50 -2.23
N CYS A 91 -2.85 19.45 -2.81
CA CYS A 91 -4.09 19.27 -2.05
C CYS A 91 -4.18 17.90 -1.40
N SER A 92 -3.87 16.84 -2.16
CA SER A 92 -3.85 15.47 -1.63
C SER A 92 -2.88 15.36 -0.44
N ILE A 93 -1.70 15.97 -0.54
CA ILE A 93 -0.72 16.03 0.55
C ILE A 93 -1.29 16.73 1.80
N GLU A 94 -2.01 17.83 1.62
CA GLU A 94 -2.62 18.57 2.74
C GLU A 94 -3.67 17.73 3.48
N TYR A 95 -4.58 17.09 2.75
CA TYR A 95 -5.60 16.20 3.32
C TYR A 95 -4.98 15.01 4.05
N ILE A 96 -4.01 14.34 3.42
CA ILE A 96 -3.28 13.21 4.02
C ILE A 96 -2.57 13.67 5.29
N GLY A 97 -1.90 14.82 5.25
CA GLY A 97 -1.20 15.39 6.40
C GLY A 97 -2.12 15.64 7.60
N ASN A 98 -3.33 16.16 7.37
CA ASN A 98 -4.36 16.33 8.41
C ASN A 98 -4.76 14.98 9.04
N ILE A 99 -5.07 13.99 8.20
CA ILE A 99 -5.52 12.68 8.69
C ILE A 99 -4.40 11.93 9.43
N LEU A 100 -3.16 12.04 8.98
CA LEU A 100 -2.02 11.45 9.66
C LEU A 100 -1.80 12.07 11.04
N ARG A 101 -1.91 13.40 11.19
CA ARG A 101 -1.86 14.07 12.50
C ARG A 101 -2.95 13.55 13.46
N ASP A 102 -4.14 13.26 12.94
CA ASP A 102 -5.27 12.86 13.77
C ASP A 102 -5.31 11.36 14.12
N LYS A 103 -4.79 10.50 13.24
CA LYS A 103 -5.02 9.06 13.30
C LYS A 103 -3.78 8.20 13.44
N LYS A 104 -2.59 8.64 13.04
CA LYS A 104 -1.41 7.75 12.96
C LYS A 104 -1.11 7.08 14.30
N ASP A 105 -1.20 7.82 15.40
CA ASP A 105 -0.83 7.35 16.74
C ASP A 105 -1.78 6.27 17.30
N ARG A 106 -2.88 5.97 16.59
CA ARG A 106 -3.84 4.94 16.99
C ARG A 106 -3.44 3.54 16.56
N CYS A 107 -2.63 3.40 15.50
CA CYS A 107 -2.30 2.10 14.94
C CYS A 107 -0.97 1.99 14.18
N PHE A 108 -0.30 3.10 13.86
CA PHE A 108 0.99 3.06 13.20
C PHE A 108 2.05 2.61 14.21
N VAL A 109 3.05 1.90 13.70
CA VAL A 109 4.18 1.40 14.47
C VAL A 109 5.46 1.92 13.83
N ASP A 110 6.52 2.08 14.63
CA ASP A 110 7.82 2.49 14.11
C ASP A 110 8.35 1.43 13.13
N THR A 111 8.83 1.89 11.97
CA THR A 111 9.21 1.11 10.80
C THR A 111 10.45 0.26 10.98
N ASP A 112 11.22 0.47 12.06
CA ASP A 112 12.53 -0.15 12.24
C ASP A 112 12.46 -1.57 12.84
N ARG A 113 11.33 -2.25 12.66
CA ARG A 113 11.15 -3.64 13.10
C ARG A 113 10.96 -4.53 11.87
N PRO A 114 12.06 -5.11 11.35
CA PRO A 114 12.02 -6.23 10.41
C PRO A 114 10.95 -7.24 10.83
N ILE A 115 10.08 -7.63 9.90
CA ILE A 115 9.00 -8.59 10.17
C ILE A 115 9.29 -9.89 9.47
N CYS A 116 10.11 -10.72 10.11
CA CYS A 116 10.30 -12.10 9.70
C CYS A 116 8.96 -12.81 9.58
N GLY A 117 8.60 -13.18 8.35
CA GLY A 117 7.40 -13.90 7.99
C GLY A 117 6.47 -13.17 7.01
N ASN A 118 6.80 -11.94 6.61
CA ASN A 118 6.04 -11.15 5.64
C ASN A 118 6.44 -11.43 4.17
N GLN A 119 7.40 -12.34 3.96
CA GLN A 119 7.97 -12.74 2.66
C GLN A 119 8.76 -11.62 1.97
N ILE A 120 9.27 -10.67 2.75
CA ILE A 120 10.15 -9.60 2.31
C ILE A 120 11.44 -9.72 3.11
N VAL A 121 12.57 -9.83 2.44
CA VAL A 121 13.87 -9.90 3.13
C VAL A 121 14.20 -8.50 3.67
N ASP A 122 13.92 -8.29 4.95
CA ASP A 122 14.19 -7.04 5.66
C ASP A 122 15.67 -6.95 6.11
N PRO A 123 16.19 -5.74 6.43
CA PRO A 123 17.55 -5.59 6.96
C PRO A 123 17.80 -6.46 8.19
N GLY A 124 18.80 -7.34 8.11
CA GLY A 124 19.16 -8.30 9.17
C GLY A 124 18.59 -9.70 8.99
N GLU A 125 17.76 -9.92 7.97
CA GLU A 125 17.30 -11.23 7.52
C GLU A 125 18.15 -11.71 6.34
N GLU A 126 18.36 -13.03 6.25
CA GLU A 126 19.08 -13.63 5.11
C GLU A 126 18.10 -14.19 4.06
N CYS A 127 16.87 -14.47 4.49
CA CYS A 127 15.76 -14.99 3.68
C CYS A 127 14.44 -14.81 4.45
N ASP A 128 13.30 -14.79 3.76
CA ASP A 128 11.99 -14.85 4.40
C ASP A 128 11.03 -15.71 3.56
N VAL A 129 10.65 -16.87 4.10
CA VAL A 129 9.74 -17.83 3.47
C VAL A 129 8.36 -17.85 4.12
N GLY A 130 8.06 -16.86 4.96
CA GLY A 130 6.85 -16.85 5.76
C GLY A 130 6.87 -17.98 6.81
N ASN A 131 5.72 -18.63 6.97
CA ASN A 131 5.57 -19.78 7.86
C ASN A 131 5.86 -21.12 7.19
N ASN A 132 6.44 -21.13 5.97
CA ASN A 132 6.76 -22.36 5.25
C ASN A 132 7.99 -23.06 5.85
N ASP A 133 7.77 -24.07 6.69
CA ASP A 133 8.84 -24.87 7.32
C ASP A 133 9.53 -25.87 6.40
N SER A 134 8.89 -26.14 5.27
CA SER A 134 9.34 -27.14 4.30
C SER A 134 10.34 -26.56 3.30
N ASP A 135 10.64 -25.27 3.39
CA ASP A 135 11.64 -24.64 2.53
C ASP A 135 13.04 -25.25 2.79
N PRO A 136 13.75 -25.75 1.75
CA PRO A 136 15.04 -26.39 1.94
C PRO A 136 16.17 -25.42 2.30
N CYS A 137 15.97 -24.12 2.13
CA CYS A 137 16.99 -23.08 2.21
C CYS A 137 16.86 -22.23 3.47
N CYS A 138 15.65 -21.93 3.91
CA CYS A 138 15.36 -20.92 4.92
C CYS A 138 14.66 -21.52 6.14
N TYR A 139 14.99 -21.02 7.33
CA TYR A 139 14.20 -21.27 8.53
C TYR A 139 12.94 -20.38 8.54
N ALA A 140 11.78 -21.00 8.75
CA ALA A 140 10.49 -20.31 8.79
C ALA A 140 10.38 -19.31 9.95
N ALA A 141 9.43 -18.37 9.83
CA ALA A 141 9.20 -17.32 10.83
C ALA A 141 8.76 -17.83 12.21
N LYS A 142 8.16 -19.03 12.26
CA LYS A 142 7.74 -19.68 13.51
C LYS A 142 8.90 -20.28 14.32
N GLU A 143 10.10 -20.35 13.74
CA GLU A 143 11.29 -20.87 14.42
C GLU A 143 11.76 -19.92 15.54
N PRO A 144 12.55 -20.40 16.51
CA PRO A 144 13.08 -19.58 17.59
C PRO A 144 13.86 -18.35 17.11
N ASN A 145 13.81 -17.29 17.93
CA ASN A 145 14.65 -16.10 17.73
C ASN A 145 16.13 -16.51 17.67
N GLY A 146 16.83 -16.05 16.64
CA GLY A 146 18.23 -16.39 16.36
C GLY A 146 18.44 -17.26 15.13
N ILE A 147 17.44 -18.05 14.74
CA ILE A 147 17.50 -18.87 13.50
C ILE A 147 16.39 -18.54 12.50
N ARG A 148 15.23 -18.03 12.93
CA ARG A 148 14.15 -17.61 12.01
C ARG A 148 14.66 -16.59 10.97
N CYS A 149 14.17 -16.69 9.74
CA CYS A 149 14.56 -15.83 8.61
C CYS A 149 16.08 -15.80 8.35
N ARG A 150 16.73 -16.95 8.60
CA ARG A 150 18.13 -17.22 8.25
C ARG A 150 18.25 -18.44 7.38
N LEU A 151 19.33 -18.49 6.61
CA LEU A 151 19.64 -19.63 5.78
C LEU A 151 20.02 -20.84 6.64
N LYS A 152 19.62 -22.02 6.19
CA LYS A 152 20.02 -23.29 6.79
C LYS A 152 21.53 -23.52 6.56
N PRO A 153 22.23 -24.20 7.47
CA PRO A 153 23.67 -24.43 7.32
C PRO A 153 24.01 -25.16 6.01
N GLY A 154 25.01 -24.67 5.28
CA GLY A 154 25.55 -25.35 4.11
C GLY A 154 24.72 -25.23 2.83
N VAL A 155 23.68 -24.39 2.81
CA VAL A 155 22.89 -24.11 1.61
C VAL A 155 23.36 -22.80 0.96
N GLN A 156 23.33 -22.77 -0.37
CA GLN A 156 23.51 -21.55 -1.14
C GLN A 156 22.28 -21.41 -2.03
N CYS A 157 21.36 -20.56 -1.60
CA CYS A 157 20.10 -20.31 -2.28
C CYS A 157 20.06 -18.87 -2.77
N ARG A 158 19.34 -18.64 -3.86
CA ARG A 158 19.32 -17.36 -4.57
C ARG A 158 17.90 -16.90 -4.79
#